data_AF-A0A8C6Z4E8-F1
#
_entry.id   AF-A0A8C6Z4E8-F1
#
_cell.length_a   1.000
_cell.length_b   1.000
_cell.length_c   1.000
_cell.angle_alpha   90.00
_cell.angle_beta   90.00
_cell.angle_gamma   90.00
#
_symmetry.space_group_name_H-M   'P 1'
#
loop_
_entity.id
_entity.type
_entity.pdbx_description
1 polymer ?
#
loop_
_entity_poly.entity_id
_entity_poly.type
_entity_poly.pdbx_seq_one_letter_code
_entity_poly.pdbx_strand_id
1 'polypeptide(L)'
;VEETLDELRHTLITTCNRMDQEIEQLKQLAATVKSSIAKEEETAADLKLRVRIFSFGEYKADVQDKMLANLNQKVLEVYRSCIGENEANLGTLQMLAVIEKQLDDLLECLERIPPAKIEQAEKAKEKERRIRLREEKKRQQKLLQEERLQRALARAQADIKKKTGRRLVFRSHPPVKKEKQKQTQEQMDEEKQEQLYYFT
;
A
#
# COMPACT_ATOMS: atom_id res chain seq x y z
N VAL A 1 2.54 -74.21 73.19
CA VAL A 1 3.07 -74.75 71.91
C VAL A 1 2.00 -74.74 70.83
N GLU A 2 0.75 -75.04 71.15
CA GLU A 2 -0.38 -75.00 70.20
C GLU A 2 -0.78 -73.55 69.83
N GLU A 3 -0.91 -72.66 70.81
CA GLU A 3 -1.21 -71.22 70.58
C GLU A 3 -0.17 -70.52 69.68
N THR A 4 1.11 -70.84 69.88
CA THR A 4 2.21 -70.29 69.06
C THR A 4 2.18 -70.79 67.61
N LEU A 5 1.63 -71.99 67.35
CA LEU A 5 1.48 -72.53 65.99
C LEU A 5 0.29 -71.91 65.27
N ASP A 6 -0.79 -71.62 65.99
CA ASP A 6 -1.97 -70.97 65.42
C ASP A 6 -1.69 -69.48 65.09
N GLU A 7 -0.90 -68.78 65.92
CA GLU A 7 -0.40 -67.44 65.59
C GLU A 7 0.48 -67.42 64.33
N LEU A 8 1.36 -68.43 64.18
CA LEU A 8 2.19 -68.58 62.97
C LEU A 8 1.36 -68.89 61.73
N ARG A 9 0.28 -69.66 61.87
CA ARG A 9 -0.68 -69.93 60.77
C ARG A 9 -1.46 -68.67 60.39
N HIS A 10 -1.94 -67.92 61.37
CA HIS A 10 -2.65 -66.66 61.12
C HIS A 10 -1.75 -65.64 60.44
N THR A 11 -0.51 -65.46 60.92
CA THR A 11 0.46 -64.56 60.28
C THR A 11 0.75 -65.00 58.84
N LEU A 12 0.97 -66.29 58.58
CA LEU A 12 1.18 -66.80 57.22
C LEU A 12 -0.01 -66.50 56.28
N ILE A 13 -1.23 -66.77 56.73
CA ILE A 13 -2.45 -66.48 55.95
C ILE A 13 -2.58 -64.98 55.67
N THR A 14 -2.35 -64.12 56.67
CA THR A 14 -2.41 -62.66 56.47
C THR A 14 -1.32 -62.16 55.50
N THR A 15 -0.11 -62.74 55.55
CA THR A 15 0.96 -62.39 54.61
C THR A 15 0.65 -62.85 53.19
N CYS A 16 0.08 -64.05 53.00
CA CYS A 16 -0.38 -64.53 51.70
C CYS A 16 -1.47 -63.63 51.13
N ASN A 17 -2.50 -63.31 51.93
CA ASN A 17 -3.59 -62.42 51.49
C ASN A 17 -3.07 -61.02 51.11
N ARG A 18 -2.09 -60.48 51.85
CA ARG A 18 -1.44 -59.20 51.52
C ARG A 18 -0.68 -59.29 50.19
N MET A 19 0.09 -60.35 49.99
CA MET A 19 0.80 -60.59 48.72
C MET A 19 -0.17 -60.74 47.55
N ASP A 20 -1.29 -61.44 47.72
CA ASP A 20 -2.31 -61.59 46.68
C ASP A 20 -2.96 -60.24 46.34
N GLN A 21 -3.22 -59.39 47.34
CA GLN A 21 -3.69 -58.03 47.12
C GLN A 21 -2.66 -57.17 46.37
N GLU A 22 -1.38 -57.26 46.74
CA GLU A 22 -0.29 -56.57 46.03
C GLU A 22 -0.18 -57.04 44.57
N ILE A 23 -0.31 -58.34 44.32
CA ILE A 23 -0.32 -58.92 42.96
C ILE A 23 -1.50 -58.37 42.15
N GLU A 24 -2.70 -58.31 42.72
CA GLU A 24 -3.86 -57.75 42.04
C GLU A 24 -3.72 -56.23 41.78
N GLN A 25 -3.17 -55.47 42.74
CA GLN A 25 -2.85 -54.06 42.53
C GLN A 25 -1.83 -53.86 41.40
N LEU A 26 -0.78 -54.67 41.36
CA LEU A 26 0.22 -54.62 40.29
C LEU A 26 -0.38 -54.97 38.92
N LYS A 27 -1.29 -55.96 38.85
CA LYS A 27 -2.02 -56.29 37.61
C LYS A 27 -2.89 -55.13 37.15
N GLN A 28 -3.61 -54.48 38.07
CA GLN A 28 -4.43 -53.31 37.75
C GLN A 28 -3.58 -52.16 37.23
N LEU A 29 -2.47 -51.83 37.91
CA LEU A 29 -1.51 -50.81 37.47
C LEU A 29 -0.95 -51.13 36.09
N ALA A 30 -0.56 -52.39 35.84
CA ALA A 30 -0.08 -52.82 34.53
C ALA A 30 -1.14 -52.64 33.44
N ALA A 31 -2.41 -52.92 33.73
CA ALA A 31 -3.51 -52.71 32.80
C ALA A 31 -3.75 -51.21 32.52
N THR A 32 -3.72 -50.36 33.56
CA THR A 32 -3.86 -48.91 33.43
C THR A 32 -2.73 -48.31 32.59
N VAL A 33 -1.48 -48.68 32.87
CA VAL A 33 -0.32 -48.20 32.11
C VAL A 33 -0.36 -48.64 30.65
N LYS A 34 -0.77 -49.88 30.37
CA LYS A 34 -0.98 -50.34 28.99
C LYS A 34 -2.07 -49.53 28.27
N SER A 35 -3.17 -49.21 28.96
CA SER A 35 -4.22 -48.36 28.39
C SER A 35 -3.74 -46.94 28.13
N SER A 36 -2.94 -46.35 29.02
CA SER A 36 -2.36 -45.01 28.79
C SER A 36 -1.36 -45.00 27.65
N ILE A 37 -0.52 -46.05 27.52
CA ILE A 37 0.40 -46.19 26.40
C ILE A 37 -0.38 -46.24 25.08
N ALA A 38 -1.42 -47.07 24.99
CA ALA A 38 -2.22 -47.17 23.77
C ALA A 38 -2.87 -45.83 23.38
N LYS A 39 -3.38 -45.06 24.35
CA LYS A 39 -3.92 -43.72 24.11
C LYS A 39 -2.86 -42.73 23.63
N GLU A 40 -1.68 -42.76 24.24
CA GLU A 40 -0.58 -41.89 23.85
C GLU A 40 -0.01 -42.24 22.47
N GLU A 41 -0.01 -43.53 22.11
CA GLU A 41 0.36 -44.00 20.78
C GLU A 41 -0.67 -43.55 19.73
N GLU A 42 -1.97 -43.59 20.06
CA GLU A 42 -3.04 -43.07 19.20
C GLU A 42 -2.90 -41.55 18.99
N THR A 43 -2.72 -40.77 20.06
CA THR A 43 -2.52 -39.30 19.94
C THR A 43 -1.26 -38.96 19.17
N ALA A 44 -0.17 -39.71 19.35
CA ALA A 44 1.06 -39.54 18.59
C ALA A 44 0.87 -39.85 17.09
N ALA A 45 0.11 -40.92 16.77
CA ALA A 45 -0.23 -41.25 15.38
C ALA A 45 -1.09 -40.16 14.73
N ASP A 46 -2.10 -39.66 15.44
CA ASP A 46 -2.96 -38.57 15.00
C ASP A 46 -2.19 -37.27 14.75
N LEU A 47 -1.31 -36.88 15.69
CA LEU A 47 -0.45 -35.70 15.52
C LEU A 47 0.48 -35.86 14.32
N LYS A 48 1.07 -37.05 14.14
CA LYS A 48 1.94 -37.34 12.99
C LYS A 48 1.17 -37.26 11.67
N LEU A 49 -0.07 -37.75 11.63
CA LEU A 49 -0.94 -37.61 10.47
C LEU A 49 -1.26 -36.15 10.19
N ARG A 50 -1.63 -35.38 11.22
CA ARG A 50 -1.88 -33.93 11.09
C ARG A 50 -0.67 -33.21 10.52
N VAL A 51 0.52 -33.41 11.11
CA VAL A 51 1.77 -32.81 10.61
C VAL A 51 2.00 -33.21 9.16
N ARG A 52 1.86 -34.49 8.81
CA ARG A 52 2.02 -34.95 7.42
C ARG A 52 1.04 -34.28 6.46
N ILE A 53 -0.23 -34.10 6.86
CA ILE A 53 -1.25 -33.41 6.05
C ILE A 53 -0.87 -31.93 5.87
N PHE A 54 -0.48 -31.24 6.94
CA PHE A 54 -0.04 -29.85 6.89
C PHE A 54 1.28 -29.66 6.11
N SER A 55 2.15 -30.67 6.10
CA SER A 55 3.43 -30.69 5.37
C SER A 55 3.32 -31.26 3.95
N PHE A 56 2.13 -31.67 3.47
CA PHE A 56 1.97 -32.24 2.12
C PHE A 56 1.95 -31.17 1.01
N GLY A 57 1.75 -29.90 1.36
CA GLY A 57 2.17 -28.77 0.53
C GLY A 57 3.61 -28.38 0.86
N GLU A 58 4.28 -27.63 -0.01
CA GLU A 58 5.52 -26.93 0.35
C GLU A 58 5.25 -25.96 1.51
N TYR A 59 5.16 -26.47 2.74
CA TYR A 59 4.97 -25.71 3.95
C TYR A 59 6.31 -25.04 4.24
N LYS A 60 6.55 -23.93 3.55
CA LYS A 60 7.68 -23.05 3.77
C LYS A 60 7.40 -22.26 5.05
N ALA A 61 7.54 -22.93 6.19
CA ALA A 61 7.36 -22.33 7.52
C ALA A 61 8.10 -20.99 7.61
N ASP A 62 9.35 -20.95 7.15
CA ASP A 62 10.17 -19.74 7.08
C ASP A 62 9.52 -18.59 6.28
N VAL A 63 8.78 -18.89 5.21
CA VAL A 63 8.09 -17.87 4.40
C VAL A 63 6.86 -17.36 5.13
N GLN A 64 6.10 -18.23 5.79
CA GLN A 64 4.95 -17.82 6.60
C GLN A 64 5.37 -17.03 7.83
N ASP A 65 6.43 -17.45 8.53
CA ASP A 65 6.97 -16.74 9.69
C ASP A 65 7.49 -15.36 9.32
N LYS A 66 8.20 -15.24 8.18
CA LYS A 66 8.59 -13.94 7.62
C LYS A 66 7.37 -13.09 7.29
N MET A 67 6.32 -13.67 6.71
CA MET A 67 5.09 -12.95 6.40
C MET A 67 4.40 -12.45 7.68
N LEU A 68 4.30 -13.29 8.70
CA LEU A 68 3.73 -12.92 10.01
C LEU A 68 4.54 -11.83 10.70
N ALA A 69 5.87 -11.89 10.64
CA ALA A 69 6.74 -10.84 11.17
C ALA A 69 6.53 -9.51 10.44
N ASN A 70 6.46 -9.53 9.10
CA ASN A 70 6.20 -8.34 8.29
C ASN A 70 4.82 -7.73 8.59
N LEU A 71 3.79 -8.57 8.73
CA LEU A 71 2.45 -8.12 9.10
C LEU A 71 2.44 -7.49 10.48
N ASN A 72 3.08 -8.13 11.47
CA ASN A 72 3.20 -7.57 12.81
C ASN A 72 3.91 -6.20 12.79
N GLN A 73 5.01 -6.09 12.04
CA GLN A 73 5.71 -4.82 11.87
C GLN A 73 4.82 -3.73 11.26
N LYS A 74 3.98 -4.08 10.27
CA LYS A 74 3.05 -3.12 9.67
C LYS A 74 1.96 -2.70 10.65
N VAL A 75 1.42 -3.63 11.44
CA VAL A 75 0.46 -3.33 12.51
C VAL A 75 1.08 -2.40 13.54
N LEU A 76 2.33 -2.64 13.95
CA LEU A 76 3.06 -1.75 14.86
C LEU A 76 3.24 -0.34 14.31
N GLU A 77 3.57 -0.20 13.02
CA GLU A 77 3.71 1.12 12.37
C GLU A 77 2.40 1.90 12.39
N VAL A 78 1.29 1.23 12.07
CA VAL A 78 -0.05 1.85 12.09
C VAL A 78 -0.43 2.21 13.53
N TYR A 79 -0.22 1.30 14.48
CA TYR A 79 -0.49 1.55 15.90
C TYR A 79 0.26 2.78 16.41
N ARG A 80 1.57 2.91 16.08
CA ARG A 80 2.39 4.06 16.45
C ARG A 80 1.91 5.36 15.84
N SER A 81 1.42 5.32 14.60
CA SER A 81 0.95 6.50 13.89
C SER A 81 -0.42 6.98 14.39
N CYS A 82 -1.29 6.05 14.77
CA CYS A 82 -2.67 6.36 15.16
C CYS A 82 -2.85 6.56 16.67
N ILE A 83 -2.13 5.82 17.50
CA ILE A 83 -2.35 5.74 18.96
C ILE A 83 -1.13 6.25 19.73
N GLY A 84 0.08 5.80 19.37
CA GLY A 84 1.32 6.16 20.06
C GLY A 84 2.21 4.96 20.36
N GLU A 85 3.16 5.10 21.28
CA GLU A 85 4.11 4.02 21.59
C GLU A 85 3.43 2.85 22.30
N ASN A 86 3.83 1.61 21.96
CA ASN A 86 3.32 0.40 22.57
C ASN A 86 4.09 0.12 23.87
N GLU A 87 3.71 0.81 24.95
CA GLU A 87 4.33 0.65 26.28
C GLU A 87 3.97 -0.69 26.95
N ALA A 88 2.87 -1.31 26.54
CA ALA A 88 2.30 -2.50 27.18
C ALA A 88 2.70 -3.84 26.51
N ASN A 89 3.62 -3.83 25.55
CA ASN A 89 4.00 -5.02 24.76
C ASN A 89 2.78 -5.79 24.24
N LEU A 90 1.79 -5.07 23.71
CA LEU A 90 0.54 -5.65 23.22
C LEU A 90 0.80 -6.63 22.07
N GLY A 91 0.09 -7.76 22.09
CA GLY A 91 0.11 -8.71 20.97
C GLY A 91 -0.54 -8.12 19.72
N THR A 92 -0.23 -8.67 18.53
CA THR A 92 -0.71 -8.15 17.23
C THR A 92 -2.23 -8.02 17.17
N LEU A 93 -2.96 -9.02 17.67
CA LEU A 93 -4.43 -9.00 17.70
C LEU A 93 -4.98 -7.93 18.63
N GLN A 94 -4.32 -7.70 19.78
CA GLN A 94 -4.72 -6.66 20.71
C GLN A 94 -4.48 -5.27 20.10
N MET A 95 -3.35 -5.07 19.43
CA MET A 95 -3.08 -3.82 18.70
C MET A 95 -4.14 -3.56 17.63
N LEU A 96 -4.52 -4.57 16.85
CA LEU A 96 -5.59 -4.45 15.85
C LEU A 96 -6.94 -4.07 16.47
N ALA A 97 -7.33 -4.70 17.58
CA ALA A 97 -8.59 -4.37 18.25
C ALA A 97 -8.61 -2.92 18.79
N VAL A 98 -7.48 -2.40 19.27
CA VAL A 98 -7.39 -1.00 19.70
C VAL A 98 -7.46 -0.06 18.50
N ILE A 99 -6.80 -0.39 17.38
CA ILE A 99 -6.88 0.41 16.14
C ILE A 99 -8.32 0.45 15.63
N GLU A 100 -9.00 -0.69 15.60
CA GLU A 100 -10.40 -0.80 15.17
C GLU A 100 -11.30 0.09 16.04
N LYS A 101 -11.17 0.00 17.36
CA LYS A 101 -11.91 0.85 18.28
C LYS A 101 -11.65 2.35 18.02
N GLN A 102 -10.39 2.75 17.81
CA GLN A 102 -10.07 4.15 17.53
C GLN A 102 -10.69 4.62 16.21
N LEU A 103 -10.72 3.75 15.19
CA LEU A 103 -11.36 4.04 13.93
C LEU A 103 -12.86 4.25 14.12
N ASP A 104 -13.52 3.37 14.87
CA ASP A 104 -14.95 3.50 15.19
C ASP A 104 -15.25 4.79 15.97
N ASP A 105 -14.47 5.09 17.01
CA ASP A 105 -14.59 6.31 17.81
C ASP A 105 -14.46 7.57 16.92
N LEU A 106 -13.54 7.56 15.95
CA LEU A 106 -13.35 8.67 15.01
C LEU A 106 -14.51 8.79 14.01
N LEU A 107 -15.05 7.68 13.53
CA LEU A 107 -16.21 7.68 12.64
C LEU A 107 -17.45 8.20 13.37
N GLU A 108 -17.69 7.77 14.61
CA GLU A 108 -18.77 8.33 15.43
C GLU A 108 -18.59 9.83 15.65
N CYS A 109 -17.37 10.27 15.94
CA CYS A 109 -17.07 11.70 16.09
C CYS A 109 -17.39 12.48 14.81
N LEU A 110 -17.06 11.92 13.64
CA LEU A 110 -17.32 12.51 12.33
C LEU A 110 -18.82 12.69 12.06
N GLU A 111 -19.63 11.70 12.41
CA GLU A 111 -21.10 11.77 12.25
C GLU A 111 -21.74 12.80 13.18
N ARG A 112 -21.17 13.01 14.37
CA ARG A 112 -21.67 13.97 15.36
C ARG A 112 -21.27 15.43 15.08
N ILE A 113 -20.42 15.70 14.09
CA ILE A 113 -19.94 17.07 13.83
C ILE A 113 -21.11 17.95 13.35
N PRO A 114 -21.38 19.10 14.01
CA PRO A 114 -22.43 20.01 13.57
C PRO A 114 -22.15 20.56 12.16
N PRO A 115 -23.17 20.66 11.28
CA PRO A 115 -23.00 21.10 9.90
C PRO A 115 -22.39 22.51 9.79
N ALA A 116 -22.68 23.39 10.76
CA ALA A 116 -22.10 24.73 10.83
C ALA A 116 -20.57 24.72 10.94
N LYS A 117 -19.97 23.76 11.66
CA LYS A 117 -18.51 23.63 11.75
C LYS A 117 -17.91 23.12 10.45
N ILE A 118 -18.62 22.21 9.76
CA ILE A 118 -18.21 21.68 8.45
C ILE A 118 -18.16 22.82 7.44
N GLU A 119 -19.22 23.63 7.34
CA GLU A 119 -19.28 24.77 6.43
C GLU A 119 -18.17 25.80 6.71
N GLN A 120 -17.86 26.06 7.97
CA GLN A 120 -16.73 26.93 8.35
C GLN A 120 -15.38 26.36 7.89
N ALA A 121 -15.16 25.06 8.08
CA ALA A 121 -13.94 24.38 7.64
C ALA A 121 -13.80 24.39 6.11
N GLU A 122 -14.89 24.16 5.38
CA GLU A 122 -14.92 24.24 3.91
C GLU A 122 -14.59 25.65 3.42
N LYS A 123 -15.22 26.67 4.01
CA LYS A 123 -14.93 28.09 3.70
C LYS A 123 -13.47 28.43 3.98
N ALA A 124 -12.90 27.94 5.08
CA ALA A 124 -11.49 28.15 5.42
C ALA A 124 -10.56 27.49 4.39
N LYS A 125 -10.81 26.22 4.04
CA LYS A 125 -10.01 25.46 3.06
C LYS A 125 -10.07 26.10 1.66
N GLU A 126 -11.26 26.52 1.22
CA GLU A 126 -11.43 27.20 -0.06
C GLU A 126 -10.78 28.59 -0.05
N LYS A 127 -10.85 29.33 1.07
CA LYS A 127 -10.13 30.61 1.22
C LYS A 127 -8.61 30.40 1.12
N GLU A 128 -8.06 29.41 1.80
CA GLU A 128 -6.64 29.07 1.72
C GLU A 128 -6.23 28.70 0.30
N ARG A 129 -7.00 27.84 -0.37
CA ARG A 129 -6.78 27.47 -1.77
C ARG A 129 -6.74 28.69 -2.69
N ARG A 130 -7.67 29.64 -2.53
CA ARG A 130 -7.70 30.90 -3.29
C ARG A 130 -6.48 31.76 -3.03
N ILE A 131 -6.02 31.84 -1.78
CA ILE A 131 -4.82 32.60 -1.42
C ILE A 131 -3.59 31.98 -2.08
N ARG A 132 -3.39 30.66 -1.93
CA ARG A 132 -2.27 29.93 -2.55
C ARG A 132 -2.20 30.17 -4.06
N LEU A 133 -3.34 30.06 -4.76
CA LEU A 133 -3.40 30.30 -6.21
C LEU A 133 -3.05 31.75 -6.59
N ARG A 134 -3.52 32.73 -5.81
CA ARG A 134 -3.20 34.16 -6.04
C ARG A 134 -1.73 34.44 -5.79
N GLU A 135 -1.14 33.87 -4.75
CA GLU A 135 0.28 34.01 -4.43
C GLU A 135 1.15 33.40 -5.51
N GLU A 136 0.81 32.21 -5.99
CA GLU A 136 1.53 31.55 -7.07
C GLU A 136 1.47 32.36 -8.37
N LYS A 137 0.29 32.88 -8.73
CA LYS A 137 0.14 33.77 -9.89
C LYS A 137 0.96 35.05 -9.75
N LYS A 138 0.95 35.69 -8.57
CA LYS A 138 1.78 36.87 -8.29
C LYS A 138 3.27 36.54 -8.37
N ARG A 139 3.69 35.37 -7.86
CA ARG A 139 5.08 34.90 -7.93
C ARG A 139 5.51 34.72 -9.39
N GLN A 140 4.70 34.09 -10.23
CA GLN A 140 4.97 33.93 -11.65
C GLN A 140 5.07 35.28 -12.37
N GLN A 141 4.16 36.23 -12.07
CA GLN A 141 4.22 37.57 -12.64
C GLN A 141 5.49 38.33 -12.24
N LYS A 142 5.91 38.23 -10.97
CA LYS A 142 7.16 38.83 -10.49
C LYS A 142 8.37 38.24 -11.21
N LEU A 143 8.44 36.92 -11.36
CA LEU A 143 9.53 36.24 -12.08
C LEU A 143 9.61 36.71 -13.54
N LEU A 144 8.47 36.78 -14.24
CA LEU A 144 8.44 37.27 -15.63
C LEU A 144 8.84 38.75 -15.73
N GLN A 145 8.45 39.57 -14.75
CA GLN A 145 8.82 40.98 -14.71
C GLN A 145 10.32 41.17 -14.43
N GLU A 146 10.86 40.39 -13.50
CA GLU A 146 12.28 40.35 -13.17
C GLU A 146 13.10 39.89 -14.38
N GLU A 147 12.69 38.84 -15.09
CA GLU A 147 13.35 38.37 -16.30
C GLU A 147 13.36 39.45 -17.40
N ARG A 148 12.25 40.17 -17.58
CA ARG A 148 12.17 41.29 -18.53
C ARG A 148 13.13 42.41 -18.15
N LEU A 149 13.20 42.76 -16.86
CA LEU A 149 14.10 43.79 -16.34
C LEU A 149 15.56 43.37 -16.55
N GLN A 150 15.92 42.15 -16.19
CA GLN A 150 17.24 41.57 -16.41
C GLN A 150 17.63 41.60 -17.89
N ARG A 151 16.72 41.21 -18.79
CA ARG A 151 16.96 41.26 -20.25
C ARG A 151 17.09 42.68 -20.79
N ALA A 152 16.43 43.66 -20.19
CA ALA A 152 16.58 45.07 -20.55
C ALA A 152 17.92 45.63 -20.06
N LEU A 153 18.32 45.31 -18.82
CA LEU A 153 19.63 45.67 -18.25
C LEU A 153 20.77 45.08 -19.06
N ALA A 154 20.71 43.78 -19.39
CA ALA A 154 21.70 43.12 -20.24
C ALA A 154 21.80 43.77 -21.63
N ARG A 155 20.67 44.21 -22.22
CA ARG A 155 20.66 44.95 -23.49
C ARG A 155 21.27 46.35 -23.38
N ALA A 156 21.09 47.03 -22.25
CA ALA A 156 21.66 48.36 -22.01
C ALA A 156 23.17 48.29 -21.70
N GLN A 157 23.63 47.23 -21.03
CA GLN A 157 25.05 46.98 -20.74
C GLN A 157 25.81 46.41 -21.94
N ALA A 158 25.13 45.75 -22.87
CA ALA A 158 25.77 45.19 -24.06
C ALA A 158 26.42 46.30 -24.90
N ASP A 159 27.68 46.08 -25.28
CA ASP A 159 28.41 47.03 -26.10
C ASP A 159 27.67 47.33 -27.40
N ILE A 160 27.44 48.62 -27.65
CA ILE A 160 26.86 49.09 -28.90
C ILE A 160 27.87 48.79 -30.01
N LYS A 161 27.57 47.76 -30.83
CA LYS A 161 28.33 47.48 -32.04
C LYS A 161 28.22 48.68 -32.98
N LYS A 162 29.23 49.55 -32.95
CA LYS A 162 29.35 50.69 -33.87
C LYS A 162 29.45 50.14 -35.28
N LYS A 163 28.39 50.34 -36.07
CA LYS A 163 28.43 50.03 -37.50
C LYS A 163 29.29 51.10 -38.16
N THR A 164 30.45 50.71 -38.69
CA THR A 164 31.26 51.58 -39.52
C THR A 164 30.56 51.73 -40.88
N GLY A 165 30.01 52.92 -41.14
CA GLY A 165 29.45 53.30 -42.44
C GLY A 165 27.99 52.93 -42.69
N ARG A 166 27.48 53.41 -43.82
CA ARG A 166 26.10 53.18 -44.29
C ARG A 166 25.98 51.75 -44.81
N ARG A 167 25.06 50.96 -44.24
CA ARG A 167 24.76 49.61 -44.74
C ARG A 167 24.21 49.71 -46.17
N LEU A 168 24.78 48.97 -47.11
CA LEU A 168 24.26 48.88 -48.47
C LEU A 168 22.85 48.28 -48.41
N VAL A 169 21.83 49.08 -48.73
CA VAL A 169 20.45 48.62 -48.84
C VAL A 169 20.22 48.29 -50.29
N PHE A 170 20.09 47.00 -50.60
CA PHE A 170 19.66 46.56 -51.92
C PHE A 170 18.20 46.96 -52.12
N ARG A 171 17.89 47.54 -53.28
CA ARG A 171 16.49 47.79 -53.66
C ARG A 171 15.80 46.45 -53.92
N SER A 172 14.49 46.41 -53.69
CA SER A 172 13.67 45.28 -54.13
C SER A 172 13.96 45.02 -55.61
N HIS A 173 14.26 43.76 -55.96
CA HIS A 173 14.43 43.39 -57.36
C HIS A 173 13.14 43.74 -58.13
N PRO A 174 13.25 44.26 -59.37
CA PRO A 174 12.09 44.51 -60.21
C PRO A 174 11.23 43.23 -60.30
N PRO A 175 9.89 43.35 -60.31
CA PRO A 175 9.03 42.19 -60.46
C PRO A 175 9.43 41.45 -61.74
N VAL A 176 9.73 40.15 -61.60
CA VAL A 176 10.11 39.30 -62.72
C VAL A 176 8.99 39.35 -63.75
N LYS A 177 9.32 39.76 -64.99
CA LYS A 177 8.37 39.71 -66.10
C LYS A 177 8.01 38.24 -66.32
N LYS A 178 6.81 37.85 -65.89
CA LYS A 178 6.25 36.55 -66.25
C LYS A 178 6.08 36.54 -67.77
N GLU A 179 6.73 35.61 -68.46
CA GLU A 179 6.42 35.34 -69.86
C GLU A 179 4.93 34.99 -69.94
N LYS A 180 4.17 35.70 -70.79
CA LYS A 180 2.79 35.31 -71.07
C LYS A 180 2.86 33.92 -71.70
N GLN A 181 2.45 32.89 -70.95
CA GLN A 181 2.15 31.60 -71.55
C GLN A 181 1.09 31.86 -72.61
N LYS A 182 1.39 31.52 -73.87
CA LYS A 182 0.40 31.61 -74.95
C LYS A 182 -0.73 30.66 -74.56
N GLN A 183 -1.95 31.19 -74.40
CA GLN A 183 -3.14 30.37 -74.22
C GLN A 183 -3.19 29.34 -75.35
N THR A 184 -3.42 28.08 -74.99
CA THR A 184 -3.55 27.00 -75.98
C THR A 184 -4.81 27.25 -76.80
N GLN A 185 -4.84 26.82 -78.06
CA GLN A 185 -6.00 27.00 -78.95
C GLN A 185 -7.30 26.48 -78.29
N GLU A 186 -7.21 25.38 -77.54
CA GLU A 186 -8.32 24.80 -76.77
C GLU A 186 -8.89 25.77 -75.73
N GLN A 187 -8.03 26.51 -75.02
CA GLN A 187 -8.46 27.50 -74.02
C GLN A 187 -9.13 28.72 -74.68
N MET A 188 -8.67 29.09 -75.88
CA MET A 188 -9.28 30.17 -76.67
C MET A 188 -10.66 29.78 -77.19
N ASP A 189 -10.86 28.50 -77.50
CA ASP A 189 -12.12 27.98 -78.01
C ASP A 189 -13.14 27.78 -76.87
N GLU A 190 -12.70 27.36 -75.67
CA GLU A 190 -13.53 27.36 -74.45
C GLU A 190 -13.96 28.78 -74.06
N GLU A 191 -13.05 29.77 -74.02
CA GLU A 191 -13.42 31.16 -73.69
C GLU A 191 -14.44 31.73 -74.69
N LYS A 192 -14.35 31.38 -75.98
CA LYS A 192 -15.35 31.77 -76.98
C LYS A 192 -16.70 31.09 -76.76
N GLN A 193 -16.70 29.80 -76.41
CA GLN A 193 -17.92 29.07 -76.10
C GLN A 193 -18.60 29.67 -74.85
N GLU A 194 -17.84 29.96 -73.81
CA GLU A 194 -18.34 30.64 -72.62
C GLU A 194 -18.88 32.04 -72.95
N GLN A 195 -18.17 32.83 -73.75
CA GLN A 195 -18.67 34.15 -74.17
C GLN A 195 -19.98 34.06 -74.95
N LEU A 196 -20.12 33.10 -75.86
CA LEU A 196 -21.37 32.87 -76.58
C LEU A 196 -22.50 32.41 -75.64
N TYR A 197 -22.17 31.61 -74.62
CA TYR A 197 -23.14 31.13 -73.64
C TYR A 197 -23.63 32.21 -72.68
N TYR A 198 -22.75 33.13 -72.25
CA TYR A 198 -23.09 34.16 -71.26
C TYR A 198 -23.60 35.48 -71.86
N PHE A 199 -23.29 35.78 -73.12
CA PHE A 199 -23.59 37.09 -73.74
C PHE A 199 -24.48 37.02 -74.98
N THR A 200 -25.19 35.91 -75.19
CA THR A 200 -26.30 35.80 -76.14
C THR A 200 -27.59 35.50 -75.40
#